data_AF-A0A350BWH4-F1
#
_entry.id   AF-A0A350BWH4-F1
#
_cell.length_a   1.000
_cell.length_b   1.000
_cell.length_c   1.000
_cell.angle_alpha   90.00
_cell.angle_beta   90.00
_cell.angle_gamma   90.00
#
_symmetry.space_group_name_H-M   'P 1'
#
loop_
_entity.id
_entity.type
_entity.pdbx_description
1 polymer ?
#
loop_
_entity_poly.entity_id
_entity_poly.type
_entity_poly.pdbx_seq_one_letter_code
_entity_poly.pdbx_strand_id
1 'polypeptide(L)'
;MIGEDLLKASEILKRGELVAIPTETVYGLAANALDPSAVAKIYDAKERPSFNPLIVHVASIKEAKKYVKEFPEIAEQIAKAFWPGSISLLLPKHSIIPDLTTAGLPNVVIRVPNHPLTLELLKSLD
;
A
#
# COMPACT_ATOMS: atom_id res chain seq x y z
N MET A 1 -19.28 -7.77 5.63
CA MET A 1 -19.52 -6.98 6.87
C MET A 1 -18.93 -5.61 6.65
N ILE A 2 -19.65 -4.54 7.01
CA ILE A 2 -19.21 -3.14 6.89
C ILE A 2 -19.05 -2.61 8.32
N GLY A 3 -17.97 -1.87 8.61
CA GLY A 3 -17.71 -1.31 9.94
C GLY A 3 -16.32 -0.66 10.05
N GLU A 4 -16.00 -0.17 11.25
CA GLU A 4 -14.78 0.62 11.54
C GLU A 4 -13.83 -0.09 12.51
N ASP A 5 -14.01 -1.40 12.72
CA ASP A 5 -13.20 -2.20 13.64
C ASP A 5 -11.78 -2.46 13.07
N LEU A 6 -10.84 -1.59 13.46
CA LEU A 6 -9.46 -1.62 13.01
C LEU A 6 -8.71 -2.87 13.46
N LEU A 7 -9.01 -3.40 14.65
CA LEU A 7 -8.37 -4.61 15.16
C LEU A 7 -8.75 -5.80 14.29
N LYS A 8 -10.05 -5.94 14.00
CA LYS A 8 -10.54 -6.98 13.11
C LYS A 8 -9.98 -6.85 11.69
N ALA A 9 -9.91 -5.63 11.14
CA ALA A 9 -9.30 -5.39 9.84
C ALA A 9 -7.82 -5.77 9.81
N SER A 10 -7.07 -5.40 10.87
CA SER A 10 -5.66 -5.74 11.02
C SER A 10 -5.44 -7.26 11.09
N GLU A 11 -6.25 -7.98 11.86
CA GLU A 11 -6.19 -9.44 11.93
C GLU A 11 -6.48 -10.12 10.58
N ILE A 12 -7.46 -9.62 9.82
CA ILE A 12 -7.77 -10.14 8.48
C ILE A 12 -6.55 -9.97 7.56
N LEU A 13 -5.96 -8.77 7.53
CA LEU A 13 -4.76 -8.50 6.73
C LEU A 13 -3.55 -9.34 7.18
N LYS A 14 -3.35 -9.51 8.48
CA LYS A 14 -2.27 -10.36 9.07
C LYS A 14 -2.45 -11.84 8.74
N ARG A 15 -3.69 -12.31 8.51
CA ARG A 15 -3.98 -13.67 8.01
C ARG A 15 -3.83 -13.81 6.49
N GLY A 16 -3.39 -12.78 5.77
CA GLY A 16 -3.26 -12.80 4.31
C GLY A 16 -4.60 -12.75 3.58
N GLU A 17 -5.63 -12.20 4.21
CA GLU A 17 -6.95 -11.99 3.63
C GLU A 17 -7.18 -10.54 3.20
N LEU A 18 -8.27 -10.30 2.45
CA LEU A 18 -8.56 -9.00 1.83
C LEU A 18 -9.44 -8.12 2.72
N VAL A 19 -9.17 -6.82 2.73
CA VAL A 19 -10.01 -5.80 3.37
C VAL A 19 -10.27 -4.65 2.40
N ALA A 20 -11.54 -4.29 2.22
CA ALA A 20 -11.87 -3.04 1.53
C ALA A 20 -11.67 -1.85 2.48
N ILE A 21 -10.86 -0.88 2.09
CA ILE A 21 -10.49 0.28 2.90
C ILE A 21 -10.95 1.59 2.23
N PRO A 22 -11.46 2.57 3.00
CA PRO A 22 -11.78 3.88 2.44
C PRO A 22 -10.49 4.70 2.22
N THR A 23 -10.43 5.48 1.14
CA THR A 23 -9.43 6.55 0.98
C THR A 23 -10.16 7.85 0.66
N GLU A 24 -9.45 8.97 0.70
CA GLU A 24 -9.98 10.27 0.24
C GLU A 24 -10.28 10.30 -1.27
N THR A 25 -9.77 9.32 -2.02
CA THR A 25 -9.99 9.23 -3.48
C THR A 25 -11.09 8.24 -3.84
N VAL A 26 -10.90 6.96 -3.51
CA VAL A 26 -11.81 5.85 -3.80
C VAL A 26 -11.62 4.75 -2.77
N TYR A 27 -12.56 3.81 -2.66
CA TYR A 27 -12.30 2.58 -1.89
C TYR A 27 -11.20 1.75 -2.56
N GLY A 28 -10.26 1.27 -1.75
CA GLY A 28 -9.21 0.33 -2.13
C GLY A 28 -9.54 -1.08 -1.66
N LEU A 29 -9.12 -2.09 -2.41
CA LEU A 29 -9.08 -3.48 -1.92
C LEU A 29 -7.64 -3.75 -1.49
N ALA A 30 -7.44 -3.95 -0.19
CA ALA A 30 -6.13 -4.06 0.43
C ALA A 30 -5.80 -5.50 0.82
N ALA A 31 -4.51 -5.80 0.78
CA ALA A 31 -3.86 -7.02 1.25
C ALA A 31 -2.46 -6.65 1.74
N ASN A 32 -1.78 -7.57 2.43
CA ASN A 32 -0.38 -7.37 2.79
C ASN A 32 0.50 -7.32 1.53
N ALA A 33 1.13 -6.18 1.27
CA ALA A 33 1.97 -5.96 0.08
C ALA A 33 3.26 -6.80 0.05
N LEU A 34 3.65 -7.37 1.19
CA LEU A 34 4.85 -8.22 1.35
C LEU A 34 4.53 -9.72 1.20
N ASP A 35 3.26 -10.10 1.17
CA ASP A 35 2.82 -11.49 1.00
C ASP A 35 2.31 -11.71 -0.43
N PRO A 36 3.06 -12.44 -1.29
CA PRO A 36 2.64 -12.73 -2.65
C PRO A 36 1.28 -13.45 -2.71
N SER A 37 0.97 -14.30 -1.73
CA SER A 37 -0.30 -15.05 -1.71
C SER A 37 -1.48 -14.12 -1.46
N ALA A 38 -1.33 -13.16 -0.55
CA ALA A 38 -2.34 -12.15 -0.27
C ALA A 38 -2.52 -11.18 -1.47
N VAL A 39 -1.41 -10.81 -2.13
CA VAL A 39 -1.44 -9.99 -3.35
C VAL A 39 -2.15 -10.71 -4.50
N ALA A 40 -1.91 -12.01 -4.70
CA ALA A 40 -2.59 -12.80 -5.73
C ALA A 40 -4.12 -12.73 -5.59
N LYS A 41 -4.64 -12.79 -4.35
CA LYS A 41 -6.07 -12.65 -4.08
C LYS A 41 -6.64 -11.31 -4.56
N ILE A 42 -5.88 -10.20 -4.55
CA ILE A 42 -6.34 -8.93 -5.12
C ILE A 42 -6.52 -9.04 -6.63
N TYR A 43 -5.56 -9.68 -7.32
CA TYR A 43 -5.65 -9.86 -8.77
C TYR A 43 -6.85 -10.73 -9.14
N ASP A 44 -7.03 -11.84 -8.44
CA ASP A 44 -8.15 -12.76 -8.65
C ASP A 44 -9.49 -12.08 -8.38
N ALA A 45 -9.64 -11.43 -7.22
CA ALA A 45 -10.90 -10.81 -6.81
C ALA A 45 -11.33 -9.63 -7.72
N LYS A 46 -10.37 -8.97 -8.37
CA LYS A 46 -10.65 -7.83 -9.26
C LYS A 46 -10.64 -8.21 -10.75
N GLU A 47 -10.40 -9.48 -11.08
CA GLU A 47 -10.11 -9.94 -12.45
C GLU A 47 -9.08 -9.03 -13.13
N ARG A 48 -8.11 -8.57 -12.34
CA ARG A 48 -7.15 -7.54 -12.77
C ARG A 48 -6.05 -8.23 -13.58
N PRO A 49 -5.67 -7.71 -14.75
CA PRO A 49 -4.53 -8.24 -15.47
C PRO A 49 -3.25 -8.16 -14.62
N SER A 50 -2.49 -9.25 -14.57
CA SER A 50 -1.28 -9.38 -13.73
C SER A 50 -0.16 -8.40 -14.09
N PHE A 51 -0.21 -7.80 -15.29
CA PHE A 51 0.74 -6.77 -15.72
C PHE A 51 0.46 -5.39 -15.11
N ASN A 52 -0.67 -5.19 -14.42
CA ASN A 52 -1.01 -3.91 -13.82
C ASN A 52 -0.54 -3.86 -12.35
N PRO A 53 0.52 -3.12 -12.01
CA PRO A 53 1.06 -3.07 -10.66
C PRO A 53 0.05 -2.48 -9.66
N LEU A 54 0.31 -2.71 -8.38
CA LEU A 54 -0.49 -2.20 -7.26
C LEU A 54 0.22 -1.03 -6.55
N ILE A 55 -0.56 -0.19 -5.88
CA ILE A 55 -0.04 0.91 -5.05
C ILE A 55 0.13 0.39 -3.62
N VAL A 56 1.34 0.51 -3.08
CA VAL A 56 1.65 0.21 -1.68
C VAL A 56 1.30 1.43 -0.82
N HIS A 57 0.38 1.25 0.12
CA HIS A 57 0.02 2.29 1.08
C HIS A 57 0.82 2.11 2.38
N VAL A 58 1.34 3.22 2.92
CA VAL A 58 2.14 3.23 4.16
C VAL A 58 1.71 4.37 5.08
N ALA A 59 2.02 4.26 6.37
CA ALA A 59 1.59 5.24 7.38
C ALA A 59 2.39 6.55 7.36
N SER A 60 3.60 6.58 6.80
CA SER A 60 4.47 7.76 6.83
C SER A 60 5.60 7.69 5.79
N ILE A 61 6.29 8.83 5.60
CA ILE A 61 7.54 8.90 4.81
C ILE A 61 8.61 7.95 5.37
N LYS A 62 8.71 7.84 6.71
CA LYS A 62 9.67 6.95 7.37
C LYS A 62 9.41 5.49 6.99
N GLU A 63 8.14 5.08 6.96
CA GLU A 63 7.75 3.74 6.52
C GLU A 63 7.99 3.54 5.03
N ALA A 64 7.66 4.53 4.18
CA ALA A 64 7.92 4.47 2.73
C ALA A 64 9.38 4.14 2.41
N LYS A 65 10.32 4.77 3.14
CA LYS A 65 11.77 4.58 2.97
C LYS A 65 12.24 3.14 3.22
N LYS A 66 11.48 2.30 3.94
CA LYS A 66 11.82 0.88 4.15
C LYS A 66 11.60 0.02 2.90
N TYR A 67 10.75 0.47 1.97
CA TYR A 67 10.27 -0.32 0.84
C TYR A 67 10.87 0.08 -0.51
N VAL A 68 11.75 1.08 -0.51
CA VAL A 68 12.46 1.58 -1.70
C VAL A 68 13.96 1.53 -1.47
N LYS A 69 14.73 1.43 -2.56
CA LYS A 69 16.20 1.45 -2.49
C LYS A 69 16.75 2.86 -2.25
N GLU A 70 16.10 3.85 -2.84
CA GLU A 70 16.50 5.24 -2.79
C GLU A 70 15.27 6.13 -2.62
N PHE A 71 15.49 7.25 -1.93
CA PHE A 71 14.46 8.26 -1.72
C PHE A 71 15.07 9.63 -2.01
N PRO A 72 15.14 10.04 -3.30
CA PRO A 72 15.80 11.28 -3.72
C PRO A 72 15.23 12.52 -3.03
N GLU A 73 16.02 13.58 -2.93
CA GLU A 73 15.60 14.81 -2.25
C GLU A 73 14.29 15.40 -2.83
N ILE A 74 14.14 15.38 -4.16
CA ILE A 74 12.91 15.84 -4.82
C ILE A 74 11.68 15.00 -4.41
N ALA A 75 11.84 13.69 -4.26
CA ALA A 75 10.78 12.81 -3.78
C ALA A 75 10.41 13.14 -2.31
N GLU A 76 11.40 13.51 -1.51
CA GLU A 76 11.19 13.97 -0.12
C GLU A 76 10.49 15.31 -0.02
N GLN A 77 10.83 16.27 -0.87
CA GLN A 77 10.13 17.55 -0.91
C GLN A 77 8.66 17.36 -1.32
N ILE A 78 8.40 16.55 -2.35
CA ILE A 78 7.03 16.23 -2.80
C ILE A 78 6.27 15.49 -1.68
N ALA A 79 6.86 14.46 -1.09
CA ALA A 79 6.24 13.72 -0.01
C ALA A 79 5.91 14.62 1.19
N LYS A 80 6.82 15.49 1.63
CA LYS A 80 6.56 16.42 2.74
C LYS A 80 5.45 17.42 2.45
N ALA A 81 5.32 17.85 1.20
CA ALA A 81 4.30 18.83 0.80
C ALA A 81 2.91 18.21 0.63
N PHE A 82 2.83 16.96 0.15
CA PHE A 82 1.57 16.35 -0.30
C PHE A 82 1.15 15.08 0.45
N TRP A 83 1.97 14.56 1.37
CA TRP A 83 1.62 13.40 2.20
C TRP A 83 1.33 13.79 3.66
N PRO A 84 0.24 13.28 4.26
CA PRO A 84 -0.79 12.41 3.67
C PRO A 84 -1.61 13.09 2.56
N GLY A 85 -1.90 12.38 1.47
CA GLY A 85 -2.68 12.93 0.36
C GLY A 85 -2.74 12.06 -0.89
N SER A 86 -3.22 12.66 -1.98
CA SER A 86 -3.56 11.96 -3.23
C SER A 86 -2.40 11.77 -4.21
N ILE A 87 -1.20 12.20 -3.85
CA ILE A 87 0.00 11.99 -4.66
C ILE A 87 0.57 10.59 -4.40
N SER A 88 1.03 9.91 -5.46
CA SER A 88 1.78 8.66 -5.34
C SER A 88 3.15 8.84 -5.98
N LEU A 89 4.18 8.22 -5.42
CA LEU A 89 5.54 8.29 -5.92
C LEU A 89 5.95 6.93 -6.50
N LEU A 90 6.52 6.94 -7.71
CA LEU A 90 7.13 5.78 -8.34
C LEU A 90 8.64 5.81 -8.04
N LEU A 91 9.14 4.81 -7.32
CA LEU A 91 10.53 4.76 -6.84
C LEU A 91 11.12 3.36 -7.02
N PRO A 92 12.46 3.21 -7.14
CA PRO A 92 13.09 1.90 -7.23
C PRO A 92 12.77 1.01 -6.01
N LYS A 93 12.21 -0.18 -6.24
CA LYS A 93 11.72 -1.05 -5.16
C LYS A 93 12.86 -1.71 -4.40
N HIS A 94 12.71 -1.82 -3.08
CA HIS A 94 13.57 -2.68 -2.27
C HIS A 94 13.25 -4.15 -2.55
N SER A 95 14.21 -5.06 -2.36
CA SER A 95 14.03 -6.50 -2.62
C SER A 95 12.98 -7.19 -1.74
N ILE A 96 12.56 -6.53 -0.65
CA ILE A 96 11.50 -7.03 0.23
C ILE A 96 10.11 -6.94 -0.44
N ILE A 97 9.95 -6.07 -1.44
CA ILE A 97 8.71 -5.97 -2.22
C ILE A 97 8.69 -7.09 -3.26
N PRO A 98 7.71 -8.02 -3.17
CA PRO A 98 7.56 -9.09 -4.15
C PRO A 98 7.35 -8.58 -5.57
N ASP A 99 7.79 -9.36 -6.55
CA ASP A 99 7.59 -9.02 -7.96
C ASP A 99 6.11 -8.95 -8.32
N LEU A 100 5.28 -9.80 -7.71
CA LEU A 100 3.84 -9.79 -7.95
C LEU A 100 3.19 -8.45 -7.59
N THR A 101 3.65 -7.77 -6.53
CA THR A 101 3.16 -6.44 -6.13
C THR A 101 3.43 -5.38 -7.19
N THR A 102 4.53 -5.54 -7.94
CA THR A 102 5.03 -4.58 -8.93
C THR A 102 4.86 -5.08 -10.37
N ALA A 103 4.14 -6.18 -10.59
CA ALA A 103 4.02 -6.83 -11.89
C ALA A 103 5.39 -7.14 -12.55
N GLY A 104 6.40 -7.47 -11.75
CA GLY A 104 7.77 -7.74 -12.19
C GLY A 104 8.61 -6.49 -12.52
N LEU A 105 8.07 -5.28 -12.33
CA LEU A 105 8.78 -4.04 -12.61
C LEU A 105 9.83 -3.71 -11.53
N PRO A 106 10.91 -2.99 -11.88
CA PRO A 106 11.95 -2.61 -10.93
C PRO A 106 11.52 -1.52 -9.93
N ASN A 107 10.36 -0.90 -10.16
CA ASN A 107 9.86 0.24 -9.39
C ASN A 107 8.56 -0.11 -8.67
N VAL A 108 8.34 0.49 -7.51
CA VAL A 108 7.12 0.39 -6.70
C VAL A 108 6.44 1.75 -6.63
N VAL A 109 5.11 1.76 -6.67
CA VAL A 109 4.32 2.97 -6.43
C VAL A 109 3.92 3.00 -4.95
N ILE A 110 4.30 4.06 -4.23
CA ILE A 110 4.01 4.22 -2.79
C ILE A 110 3.16 5.48 -2.57
N ARG A 111 2.25 5.42 -1.58
CA ARG A 111 1.42 6.55 -1.14
C ARG A 111 1.18 6.51 0.37
N VAL A 112 1.08 7.69 0.99
CA VAL A 112 0.50 7.86 2.32
C VAL A 112 -0.92 8.44 2.14
N PRO A 113 -1.98 7.65 2.29
CA PRO A 113 -3.36 8.09 2.01
C PRO A 113 -3.85 9.07 3.09
N ASN A 114 -4.68 10.06 2.72
CA ASN A 114 -5.23 11.02 3.69
C ASN A 114 -6.65 10.64 4.14
N HIS A 115 -6.82 9.43 4.68
CA HIS A 115 -8.08 9.01 5.30
C HIS A 115 -7.83 8.52 6.73
N PRO A 116 -8.49 9.08 7.75
CA PRO A 116 -8.22 8.77 9.16
C PRO A 116 -8.21 7.26 9.47
N LEU A 117 -9.30 6.55 9.11
CA LEU A 117 -9.41 5.10 9.35
C LEU A 117 -8.28 4.29 8.70
N THR A 118 -7.90 4.62 7.46
CA THR A 118 -6.85 3.89 6.74
C THR A 118 -5.47 4.21 7.31
N LEU A 119 -5.21 5.46 7.71
CA LEU A 119 -3.96 5.83 8.37
C LEU A 119 -3.83 5.15 9.73
N GLU A 120 -4.90 5.08 10.52
CA GLU A 120 -4.91 4.37 11.80
C GLU A 120 -4.71 2.87 11.61
N LEU A 121 -5.37 2.26 10.62
CA LEU A 121 -5.14 0.87 10.24
C LEU A 121 -3.67 0.63 9.89
N LEU A 122 -3.10 1.43 9.00
CA LEU A 122 -1.68 1.31 8.59
C LEU A 122 -0.70 1.49 9.76
N LYS A 123 -1.04 2.33 10.76
CA LYS A 123 -0.21 2.50 11.97
C LYS A 123 -0.29 1.31 12.93
N SER A 124 -1.36 0.52 12.87
CA SER A 124 -1.56 -0.69 13.68
C SER A 124 -1.01 -1.97 13.05
N LEU A 125 -0.51 -1.87 11.83
CA LEU A 125 0.15 -2.95 11.10
C LEU A 125 1.66 -2.78 11.30
N ASP A 126 2.32 -3.84 11.76
CA ASP A 126 3.75 -3.87 12.10
C ASP A 126 4.64 -3.93 10.84
#